data_AF-A0A7U9RIY1-F1
#
_entry.id   AF-A0A7U9RIY1-F1
#
_cell.length_a   1.000
_cell.length_b   1.000
_cell.length_c   1.000
_cell.angle_alpha   90.00
_cell.angle_beta   90.00
_cell.angle_gamma   90.00
#
_symmetry.space_group_name_H-M   'P 1'
#
loop_
_entity.id
_entity.type
_entity.pdbx_description
1 polymer ?
#
loop_
_entity_poly.entity_id
_entity_poly.type
_entity_poly.pdbx_seq_one_letter_code
_entity_poly.pdbx_strand_id
1 'polypeptide(L)' 'MNGQMMNYNRYLESLKNTPEPILLSQMPVKINIRKVADYAKEKGVRISSLSKEELKQFLV' A
#
# COMPACT_ATOMS: atom_id res chain seq x y z
N MET A 1 14.08 -17.67 30.43
CA MET A 1 13.88 -16.78 29.28
C MET A 1 12.95 -17.47 28.30
N ASN A 2 11.65 -17.15 28.32
CA ASN A 2 10.70 -17.63 27.32
C ASN A 2 10.87 -16.78 26.06
N GLY A 3 12.01 -16.96 25.38
CA GLY A 3 12.26 -16.34 24.10
C GLY A 3 11.26 -16.92 23.10
N GLN A 4 10.39 -16.08 22.56
CA GLN A 4 9.55 -16.43 21.42
C GLN A 4 10.48 -16.99 20.33
N MET A 5 10.51 -18.31 20.18
CA MET A 5 11.27 -18.91 19.10
C MET A 5 10.62 -18.46 17.80
N MET A 6 11.37 -17.72 16.98
CA MET A 6 10.95 -17.37 15.63
C MET A 6 10.52 -18.67 14.94
N ASN A 7 9.27 -18.73 14.49
CA ASN A 7 8.76 -19.88 13.77
C ASN A 7 9.36 -19.85 12.36
N TYR A 8 10.59 -20.35 12.23
CA TYR A 8 11.36 -20.36 11.00
C TYR A 8 10.62 -21.08 9.86
N ASN A 9 9.82 -22.11 10.18
CA ASN A 9 8.99 -22.80 9.18
C ASN A 9 7.96 -21.84 8.55
N ARG A 10 7.25 -21.05 9.37
CA ARG A 10 6.31 -20.02 8.87
C ARG A 10 7.01 -18.94 8.04
N TYR A 11 8.21 -18.53 8.45
CA TYR A 11 8.99 -17.56 7.69
C TYR A 11 9.39 -18.11 6.31
N LEU A 12 9.88 -19.36 6.26
CA LEU A 12 10.25 -20.02 5.00
C LEU A 12 9.04 -20.26 4.09
N GLU A 13 7.88 -20.61 4.65
CA GLU A 13 6.62 -20.69 3.90
C GLU A 13 6.20 -19.32 3.34
N SER A 14 6.32 -18.25 4.14
CA SER A 14 6.06 -16.89 3.68
C SER A 14 6.95 -16.51 2.50
N LEU A 15 8.25 -16.82 2.56
CA LEU A 15 9.18 -16.54 1.48
C LEU A 15 8.82 -17.28 0.18
N LYS A 16 8.40 -18.55 0.26
CA LYS A 16 7.94 -19.32 -0.91
C LYS A 16 6.68 -18.73 -1.56
N ASN A 17 5.81 -18.13 -0.75
CA ASN A 17 4.54 -17.55 -1.20
C ASN A 17 4.65 -16.04 -1.53
N THR A 18 5.82 -15.42 -1.36
CA THR A 18 5.99 -14.00 -1.65
C THR A 18 6.02 -13.82 -3.17
N PRO A 19 5.10 -13.03 -3.76
CA PRO A 19 5.11 -12.81 -5.20
C PRO A 19 6.36 -12.04 -5.61
N GLU A 20 6.79 -12.26 -6.86
CA GLU A 20 7.89 -11.51 -7.44
C GLU A 20 7.55 -10.00 -7.51
N PRO A 21 8.56 -9.12 -7.36
CA PRO A 21 8.33 -7.69 -7.51
C PRO A 21 7.84 -7.38 -8.93
N ILE A 22 6.77 -6.61 -9.03
CA ILE A 22 6.22 -6.16 -10.31
C ILE A 22 6.79 -4.78 -10.69
N LEU A 23 6.85 -4.51 -11.99
CA LEU A 23 7.18 -3.19 -12.50
C LEU A 23 6.02 -2.22 -12.28
N LEU A 24 6.30 -0.92 -12.16
CA LEU A 24 5.26 0.12 -12.10
C LEU A 24 4.33 0.11 -13.32
N SER A 25 4.82 -0.35 -14.48
CA SER A 25 4.01 -0.52 -15.69
C SER A 25 2.98 -1.63 -15.56
N GLN A 26 3.26 -2.67 -14.76
CA GLN A 26 2.43 -3.84 -14.51
C GLN A 26 1.48 -3.64 -13.32
N MET A 27 1.56 -2.48 -12.65
CA MET A 27 0.73 -2.18 -11.50
C MET A 27 -0.74 -2.13 -11.93
N PRO A 28 -1.64 -2.94 -11.32
CA PRO A 28 -3.01 -3.12 -11.80
C PRO A 28 -3.86 -1.86 -11.63
N VAL A 29 -3.41 -0.96 -10.76
CA VAL A 29 -4.08 0.29 -10.43
C VAL A 29 -3.03 1.39 -10.37
N LYS A 30 -3.28 2.50 -11.05
CA LYS A 30 -2.45 3.71 -10.97
C LYS A 30 -3.27 4.80 -10.28
N ILE A 31 -2.60 5.61 -9.47
CA ILE A 31 -3.22 6.77 -8.81
C ILE A 31 -2.41 8.00 -9.15
N ASN A 32 -3.10 9.10 -9.42
CA ASN A 32 -2.47 10.41 -9.55
C ASN A 32 -2.21 11.01 -8.15
N ILE A 33 -1.05 10.69 -7.58
CA ILE A 33 -0.64 11.12 -6.23
C ILE A 33 -0.61 12.65 -6.10
N ARG A 34 -0.27 13.37 -7.17
CA ARG A 34 -0.23 14.84 -7.16
C ARG A 34 -1.61 15.42 -6.91
N LYS A 35 -2.61 14.96 -7.67
CA LYS A 35 -4.01 15.40 -7.50
C LYS A 35 -4.56 15.03 -6.12
N VAL A 36 -4.20 13.86 -5.59
CA VAL A 36 -4.59 13.45 -4.23
C VAL A 36 -4.02 14.41 -3.19
N ALA A 37 -2.75 14.81 -3.33
CA ALA A 37 -2.10 15.75 -2.41
C ALA A 37 -2.73 17.15 -2.48
N ASP A 38 -3.01 17.63 -3.69
CA ASP A 38 -3.67 18.92 -3.89
C ASP A 38 -5.08 18.92 -3.27
N TYR A 39 -5.87 17.86 -3.51
CA TYR A 39 -7.20 17.69 -2.92
C TYR A 39 -7.19 17.64 -1.38
N ALA A 40 -6.25 16.89 -0.80
CA ALA A 40 -6.10 16.82 0.66
C ALA A 40 -5.75 18.20 1.25
N LYS A 41 -4.88 18.94 0.56
CA LYS A 41 -4.46 20.29 0.95
C LYS A 41 -5.62 21.28 0.89
N GLU A 42 -6.42 21.26 -0.18
CA GLU A 42 -7.62 22.11 -0.32
C GLU A 42 -8.65 21.82 0.78
N LYS A 43 -8.81 20.55 1.15
CA LYS A 43 -9.72 20.12 2.22
C LYS A 43 -9.16 20.35 3.63
N GLY A 44 -7.87 20.69 3.76
CA GLY A 44 -7.21 20.92 5.05
C GLY A 44 -7.01 19.65 5.89
N VAL A 45 -7.02 18.47 5.26
CA VAL A 45 -6.85 17.17 5.92
C VAL A 45 -5.56 16.48 5.48
N ARG A 46 -5.09 15.50 6.26
CA ARG A 46 -3.97 14.66 5.84
C ARG A 46 -4.43 13.70 4.75
N ILE A 47 -3.53 13.32 3.85
CA ILE A 47 -3.81 12.32 2.79
C ILE A 47 -4.29 10.99 3.40
N SER A 48 -3.73 10.59 4.54
CA SER A 48 -4.14 9.39 5.29
C SER A 48 -5.58 9.43 5.82
N SER A 49 -6.17 10.62 5.88
CA SER A 49 -7.54 10.85 6.37
C SER A 49 -8.58 10.81 5.27
N LEU A 50 -8.17 10.68 4.00
CA LEU A 50 -9.09 10.57 2.87
C LEU A 50 -9.76 9.20 2.85
N SER A 51 -11.05 9.18 2.51
CA SER A 51 -11.79 7.92 2.37
C SER A 51 -11.35 7.17 1.10
N LYS A 52 -11.61 5.86 1.07
CA LYS A 52 -11.36 5.06 -0.15
C LYS A 52 -12.19 5.54 -1.34
N GLU A 53 -13.36 6.11 -1.10
CA GLU A 53 -14.24 6.64 -2.14
C GLU A 53 -13.69 7.93 -2.74
N GLU A 54 -13.09 8.80 -1.91
CA GLU A 54 -12.41 10.00 -2.36
C GLU A 54 -11.16 9.64 -3.19
N LEU A 55 -10.38 8.67 -2.72
CA LEU A 55 -9.17 8.21 -3.43
C LEU A 55 -9.48 7.57 -4.79
N LYS A 56 -10.64 6.91 -4.93
CA LYS A 56 -11.07 6.31 -6.20
C LYS A 56 -11.23 7.33 -7.33
N GLN A 57 -11.48 8.60 -7.02
CA GLN A 57 -11.62 9.66 -8.03
C GLN A 57 -10.30 9.99 -8.74
N PHE A 58 -9.17 9.57 -8.17
CA PHE A 58 -7.83 9.85 -8.68
C PHE A 58 -7.15 8.63 -9.31
N LEU A 59 -7.90 7.55 -9.53
CA LEU A 59 -7.42 6.38 -10.28
C LEU A 59 -7.17 6.76 -11.75
N VAL A 60 -6.12 6.18 -12.34
CA VAL A 60 -5.69 6.37 -13.73
C VAL A 60 -5.69 5.03 -14.45
#